data_AF-A0A3N5XCK9-F1
#
_entry.id   AF-A0A3N5XCK9-F1
#
_cell.length_a   1.000
_cell.length_b   1.000
_cell.length_c   1.000
_cell.angle_alpha   90.00
_cell.angle_beta   90.00
_cell.angle_gamma   90.00
#
_symmetry.space_group_name_H-M   'P 1'
#
loop_
_entity.id
_entity.type
_entity.pdbx_description
1 polymer ?
#
loop_
_entity_poly.entity_id
_entity_poly.type
_entity_poly.pdbx_seq_one_letter_code
_entity_poly.pdbx_strand_id
1 'polypeptide(L)'
;MFEVTNEKGVEYLFNLYHEELGFEEMVSFNRFPDITAIRNGKKVKIELEYNLFTFLKHYHVDSFFNIWVEWLKIGDFWCICDRRTHEHVYENRKYEDKNNLYEVKYPYLCYKTLKDKVDIVIYWKKSHGFKIDDDIEFIDLGKLLIEKNLCERYTP
;
A
#
# COMPACT_ATOMS: atom_id res chain seq x y z
N MET A 1 -25.06 -9.37 -7.54
CA MET A 1 -23.78 -9.76 -6.89
C MET A 1 -22.67 -9.18 -7.75
N PHE A 2 -22.03 -8.10 -7.31
CA PHE A 2 -20.97 -7.44 -8.08
C PHE A 2 -19.61 -7.94 -7.59
N GLU A 3 -19.09 -9.02 -8.17
CA GLU A 3 -17.82 -9.60 -7.73
C GLU A 3 -16.64 -8.69 -8.11
N VAL A 4 -15.96 -8.15 -7.11
CA VAL A 4 -14.69 -7.43 -7.32
C VAL A 4 -13.62 -8.46 -7.64
N THR A 5 -12.98 -8.33 -8.79
CA THR A 5 -11.98 -9.28 -9.28
C THR A 5 -10.58 -8.67 -9.41
N ASN A 6 -10.46 -7.34 -9.29
CA ASN A 6 -9.22 -6.58 -9.43
C ASN A 6 -9.34 -5.17 -8.81
N GLU A 7 -8.24 -4.41 -8.85
CA GLU A 7 -8.13 -3.05 -8.29
C GLU A 7 -9.12 -2.07 -8.90
N LYS A 8 -9.41 -2.17 -10.22
CA LYS A 8 -10.41 -1.30 -10.86
C LYS A 8 -11.81 -1.48 -10.28
N GLY A 9 -12.14 -2.69 -9.81
CA GLY A 9 -13.40 -2.93 -9.11
C GLY A 9 -13.44 -2.27 -7.73
N VAL A 10 -12.29 -2.24 -7.03
CA VAL A 10 -12.14 -1.51 -5.75
C VAL A 10 -12.29 -0.01 -6.00
N GLU A 11 -11.58 0.52 -6.98
CA GLU A 11 -11.64 1.91 -7.41
C GLU A 11 -13.06 2.33 -7.78
N TYR A 12 -13.75 1.53 -8.58
CA TYR A 12 -15.13 1.80 -8.96
C TYR A 12 -16.06 1.90 -7.75
N LEU A 13 -16.00 0.92 -6.83
CA LEU A 13 -16.86 0.92 -5.64
C LEU A 13 -16.51 2.05 -4.69
N PHE A 14 -15.21 2.33 -4.50
CA PHE A 14 -14.79 3.44 -3.66
C PHE A 14 -15.28 4.77 -4.22
N ASN A 15 -15.09 5.01 -5.52
CA ASN A 15 -15.61 6.21 -6.18
C ASN A 15 -17.14 6.34 -6.11
N LEU A 16 -17.86 5.23 -6.12
CA LEU A 16 -19.32 5.25 -6.04
C LEU A 16 -19.84 5.64 -4.65
N TYR A 17 -19.11 5.32 -3.59
CA TYR A 17 -19.58 5.43 -2.21
C TYR A 17 -18.66 6.24 -1.27
N HIS A 18 -17.70 7.00 -1.80
CA HIS A 18 -16.65 7.61 -0.97
C HIS A 18 -17.24 8.55 0.10
N GLU A 19 -18.30 9.31 -0.22
CA GLU A 19 -18.94 10.22 0.72
C GLU A 19 -19.60 9.47 1.87
N GLU A 20 -20.35 8.39 1.57
CA GLU A 20 -20.99 7.54 2.58
C GLU A 20 -19.96 6.80 3.43
N LEU A 21 -18.77 6.53 2.87
CA LEU A 21 -17.62 5.96 3.58
C LEU A 21 -16.87 6.98 4.45
N GLY A 22 -17.23 8.28 4.38
CA GLY A 22 -16.68 9.36 5.19
C GLY A 22 -15.56 10.15 4.51
N PHE A 23 -15.39 10.02 3.20
CA PHE A 23 -14.46 10.80 2.39
C PHE A 23 -15.24 11.90 1.67
N GLU A 24 -15.14 13.12 2.22
CA GLU A 24 -15.94 14.29 1.86
C GLU A 24 -15.70 14.76 0.42
N GLU A 25 -14.47 14.66 -0.07
CA GLU A 25 -14.08 15.17 -1.39
C GLU A 25 -12.91 14.39 -1.98
N MET A 26 -12.98 14.08 -3.27
CA MET A 26 -11.88 13.52 -4.06
C MET A 26 -11.05 14.66 -4.66
N VAL A 27 -9.84 14.87 -4.15
CA VAL A 27 -8.98 16.00 -4.55
C VAL A 27 -8.22 15.71 -5.84
N SER A 28 -7.67 14.50 -5.97
CA SER A 28 -6.89 14.11 -7.15
C SER A 28 -6.72 12.60 -7.24
N PHE A 29 -6.63 12.11 -8.48
CA PHE A 29 -6.16 10.77 -8.81
C PHE A 29 -4.70 10.86 -9.25
N ASN A 30 -3.83 10.07 -8.63
CA ASN A 30 -2.41 10.05 -8.95
C ASN A 30 -1.98 8.63 -9.29
N ARG A 31 -0.70 8.49 -9.63
CA ARG A 31 -0.11 7.19 -9.90
C ARG A 31 0.30 6.44 -8.63
N PHE A 32 0.64 7.17 -7.58
CA PHE A 32 0.96 6.65 -6.25
C PHE A 32 1.07 7.85 -5.28
N PRO A 33 0.39 7.84 -4.13
CA PRO A 33 -0.76 6.96 -3.81
C PRO A 33 -1.88 7.14 -4.85
N ASP A 34 -2.74 6.16 -5.05
CA ASP A 34 -3.81 6.22 -6.07
C ASP A 34 -4.67 7.48 -5.96
N ILE A 35 -5.03 7.85 -4.74
CA ILE A 35 -5.99 8.94 -4.47
C ILE A 35 -5.45 9.88 -3.41
N THR A 36 -5.84 11.14 -3.55
CA THR A 36 -5.83 12.09 -2.44
C THR A 36 -7.25 12.62 -2.23
N ALA A 37 -7.72 12.59 -0.99
CA ALA A 37 -9.08 12.96 -0.61
C ALA A 37 -9.12 13.81 0.67
N ILE A 38 -10.29 14.33 1.00
CA ILE A 38 -10.59 14.96 2.29
C ILE A 38 -11.39 13.99 3.16
N ARG A 39 -10.96 13.78 4.40
CA ARG A 39 -11.68 12.99 5.42
C ARG A 39 -11.52 13.67 6.78
N ASN A 40 -12.64 13.94 7.45
CA ASN A 40 -12.69 14.71 8.70
C ASN A 40 -11.98 16.07 8.56
N GLY A 41 -12.20 16.77 7.44
CA GLY A 41 -11.57 18.05 7.13
C GLY A 41 -10.04 18.01 6.93
N LYS A 42 -9.43 16.82 6.83
CA LYS A 42 -7.98 16.65 6.59
C LYS A 42 -7.73 16.00 5.25
N LYS A 43 -6.66 16.43 4.59
CA LYS A 43 -6.16 15.80 3.36
C LYS A 43 -5.49 14.48 3.70
N VAL A 44 -5.93 13.40 3.05
CA VAL A 44 -5.43 12.03 3.23
C VAL A 44 -5.02 11.42 1.90
N LYS A 45 -3.98 10.60 1.92
CA LYS A 45 -3.40 9.84 0.81
C LYS A 45 -3.85 8.39 0.90
N ILE A 46 -4.49 7.90 -0.15
CA ILE A 46 -5.17 6.61 -0.15
C ILE A 46 -4.58 5.73 -1.24
N GLU A 47 -4.20 4.52 -0.86
CA GLU A 47 -3.89 3.43 -1.80
C GLU A 47 -5.06 2.45 -1.87
N LEU A 48 -5.41 2.00 -3.08
CA LEU A 48 -6.47 1.05 -3.33
C LEU A 48 -5.91 -0.30 -3.74
N GLU A 49 -6.34 -1.36 -3.05
CA GLU A 49 -5.75 -2.67 -3.21
C GLU A 49 -6.81 -3.75 -3.35
N TYR A 50 -6.78 -4.51 -4.45
CA TYR A 50 -7.64 -5.69 -4.50
C TYR A 50 -7.23 -6.73 -3.47
N ASN A 51 -5.92 -6.99 -3.38
CA ASN A 51 -5.37 -7.89 -2.38
C ASN A 51 -4.32 -7.14 -1.59
N LEU A 52 -4.50 -7.08 -0.28
CA LEU A 52 -3.59 -6.39 0.63
C LEU A 52 -2.14 -6.91 0.58
N PHE A 53 -1.90 -8.11 0.05
CA PHE A 53 -0.55 -8.60 -0.23
C PHE A 53 0.17 -7.82 -1.35
N THR A 54 -0.56 -7.33 -2.34
CA THR A 54 0.02 -6.51 -3.42
C THR A 54 0.60 -5.21 -2.85
N PHE A 55 -0.03 -4.64 -1.82
CA PHE A 55 0.49 -3.47 -1.11
C PHE A 55 1.92 -3.68 -0.58
N LEU A 56 2.26 -4.91 -0.17
CA LEU A 56 3.61 -5.25 0.32
C LEU A 56 4.68 -5.09 -0.75
N LYS A 57 4.32 -5.12 -2.04
CA LYS A 57 5.27 -4.88 -3.15
C LYS A 57 5.75 -3.43 -3.20
N HIS A 58 5.09 -2.50 -2.52
CA HIS A 58 5.62 -1.15 -2.34
C HIS A 58 6.75 -1.12 -1.29
N TYR A 59 6.81 -2.10 -0.38
CA TYR A 59 7.89 -2.26 0.61
C TYR A 59 9.06 -3.11 0.09
N HIS A 60 8.75 -4.09 -0.75
CA HIS A 60 9.70 -5.07 -1.25
C HIS A 60 9.84 -4.92 -2.76
N VAL A 61 11.07 -4.71 -3.24
CA VAL A 61 11.38 -4.88 -4.67
C VAL A 61 11.01 -6.31 -5.05
N ASP A 62 9.92 -6.50 -5.80
CA ASP A 62 9.64 -7.74 -6.53
C ASP A 62 9.65 -7.40 -8.01
N SER A 63 10.84 -7.14 -8.55
CA SER A 63 11.02 -6.82 -9.95
C SER A 63 12.02 -7.75 -10.61
N PHE A 64 11.62 -8.34 -11.75
CA PHE A 64 12.39 -9.07 -12.79
C PHE A 64 13.37 -10.18 -12.38
N PHE A 65 13.90 -10.18 -11.16
CA PHE A 65 14.88 -11.12 -10.66
C PHE A 65 14.26 -12.17 -9.71
N ASN A 66 12.96 -12.07 -9.37
CA ASN A 66 12.33 -12.87 -8.32
C ASN A 66 13.09 -12.79 -6.97
N ILE A 67 13.75 -11.65 -6.73
CA ILE A 67 14.52 -11.42 -5.51
C ILE A 67 13.65 -10.63 -4.56
N TRP A 68 13.25 -11.27 -3.47
CA TRP A 68 12.67 -10.57 -2.33
C TRP A 68 13.77 -9.83 -1.61
N VAL A 69 13.72 -8.50 -1.55
CA VAL A 69 14.72 -7.72 -0.81
C VAL A 69 14.23 -7.34 0.59
N GLU A 70 15.17 -7.18 1.51
CA GLU A 70 14.93 -6.64 2.84
C GLU A 70 16.01 -5.65 3.27
N TRP A 71 15.68 -4.84 4.27
CA TRP A 71 16.61 -3.90 4.87
C TRP A 71 17.37 -4.54 6.03
N LEU A 72 18.69 -4.59 5.91
CA LEU A 72 19.58 -5.11 6.96
C LEU A 72 20.42 -3.98 7.56
N LYS A 73 20.54 -3.96 8.89
CA LYS A 73 21.46 -3.05 9.60
C LYS A 73 22.82 -3.70 9.73
N ILE A 74 23.86 -3.04 9.21
CA ILE A 74 25.26 -3.48 9.29
C ILE A 74 26.07 -2.35 9.93
N GLY A 75 26.49 -2.54 11.19
CA GLY A 75 27.12 -1.49 11.98
C GLY A 75 26.21 -0.27 12.12
N ASP A 76 26.70 0.89 11.69
CA ASP A 76 25.99 2.18 11.78
C ASP A 76 25.18 2.54 10.53
N PHE A 77 25.13 1.65 9.54
CA PHE A 77 24.39 1.90 8.30
C PHE A 77 23.39 0.78 7.99
N TRP A 78 22.46 1.10 7.10
CA TRP A 78 21.50 0.19 6.53
C TRP A 78 21.87 -0.11 5.08
N CYS A 79 21.50 -1.30 4.63
CA CYS A 79 21.67 -1.75 3.25
C CYS A 79 20.46 -2.59 2.83
N ILE A 80 20.31 -2.78 1.51
CA ILE A 80 19.28 -3.63 0.93
C ILE A 80 19.93 -4.94 0.51
N CYS A 81 19.43 -6.04 1.05
CA CYS A 81 19.93 -7.38 0.79
C CYS A 81 18.86 -8.27 0.17
N ASP A 82 19.27 -9.31 -0.54
CA ASP A 82 18.40 -10.41 -0.92
C ASP A 82 18.00 -11.14 0.36
N ARG A 83 16.69 -11.28 0.61
CA ARG A 83 16.15 -11.92 1.82
C ARG A 83 16.51 -13.41 1.92
N ARG A 84 16.83 -14.07 0.81
CA ARG A 84 17.16 -15.50 0.75
C ARG A 84 18.65 -15.74 0.99
N THR A 85 19.51 -14.92 0.38
CA THR A 85 20.97 -15.12 0.43
C THR A 85 21.65 -14.18 1.42
N HIS A 86 20.97 -13.12 1.85
CA HIS A 86 21.50 -11.96 2.58
C HIS A 86 22.65 -11.25 1.86
N GLU A 87 22.83 -11.50 0.57
CA GLU A 87 23.82 -10.83 -0.26
C GLU A 87 23.36 -9.40 -0.58
N HIS A 88 24.32 -8.49 -0.70
CA HIS A 88 24.03 -7.10 -1.04
C HIS A 88 23.50 -7.03 -2.47
N VAL A 89 22.27 -6.56 -2.65
CA VAL A 89 21.71 -6.36 -3.99
C VAL A 89 22.31 -5.11 -4.65
N TYR A 90 22.73 -4.15 -3.84
CA TYR A 90 23.31 -2.89 -4.27
C TYR A 90 24.64 -2.64 -3.53
N GLU A 91 25.70 -3.32 -3.98
CA GLU A 91 27.01 -3.42 -3.32
C GLU A 91 27.68 -2.09 -2.89
N ASN A 92 27.23 -0.95 -3.41
CA ASN A 92 27.86 0.36 -3.21
C ASN A 92 27.02 1.40 -2.45
N ARG A 93 25.95 1.01 -1.74
CA ARG A 93 25.10 1.99 -1.03
C ARG A 93 24.93 1.65 0.46
N LYS A 94 25.37 2.59 1.30
CA LYS A 94 25.22 2.59 2.75
C LYS A 94 24.33 3.76 3.14
N TYR A 95 23.35 3.52 4.00
CA TYR A 95 22.39 4.54 4.42
C TYR A 95 22.49 4.76 5.94
N GLU A 96 22.74 5.99 6.38
CA GLU A 96 22.85 6.33 7.82
C GLU A 96 21.50 6.15 8.54
N ASP A 97 20.43 6.68 7.95
CA ASP A 97 19.07 6.42 8.38
C ASP A 97 18.53 5.29 7.50
N LYS A 98 18.22 4.13 8.12
CA LYS A 98 16.80 3.80 8.24
C LYS A 98 15.96 4.31 7.08
N ASN A 99 15.14 5.29 7.38
CA ASN A 99 14.06 5.81 6.59
C ASN A 99 14.49 6.69 5.40
N ASN A 100 15.79 6.88 5.15
CA ASN A 100 16.24 7.63 3.98
C ASN A 100 15.79 6.93 2.70
N LEU A 101 14.97 7.65 1.95
CA LEU A 101 14.16 7.18 0.84
C LEU A 101 15.02 6.60 -0.29
N TYR A 102 14.61 5.46 -0.83
CA TYR A 102 15.06 5.01 -2.14
C TYR A 102 13.88 5.00 -3.10
N GLU A 103 13.97 5.78 -4.16
CA GLU A 103 13.16 5.59 -5.36
C GLU A 103 14.04 4.79 -6.32
N VAL A 104 13.72 3.50 -6.56
CA VAL A 104 14.30 2.84 -7.73
C VAL A 104 13.62 3.52 -8.91
N LYS A 105 14.42 4.07 -9.82
CA LYS A 105 13.91 4.58 -11.09
C LYS A 105 12.97 3.55 -11.71
N TYR A 106 11.82 4.05 -12.16
CA TYR A 106 10.74 3.35 -12.87
C TYR A 106 11.14 2.02 -13.53
N PRO A 107 10.32 0.95 -13.44
CA PRO A 107 8.97 0.93 -12.86
C PRO A 107 8.84 0.62 -11.36
N TYR A 108 9.91 0.59 -10.57
CA TYR A 108 9.89 -0.08 -9.26
C TYR A 108 9.94 0.89 -8.08
N LEU A 109 8.78 1.21 -7.51
CA LEU A 109 8.73 2.00 -6.29
C LEU A 109 9.04 1.09 -5.09
N CYS A 110 10.14 1.34 -4.39
CA CYS A 110 10.58 0.52 -3.26
C CYS A 110 10.82 1.40 -2.05
N TYR A 111 9.74 1.68 -1.35
CA TYR A 111 9.75 2.52 -0.18
C TYR A 111 10.12 1.69 1.04
N LYS A 112 11.04 2.18 1.85
CA LYS A 112 11.33 1.53 3.14
C LYS A 112 10.19 1.67 4.14
N THR A 113 9.48 2.79 4.04
CA THR A 113 8.30 3.12 4.82
C THR A 113 7.34 3.86 3.91
N LEU A 114 6.06 3.61 4.07
CA LEU A 114 4.99 4.34 3.41
C LEU A 114 4.36 5.37 4.34
N LYS A 115 4.87 5.55 5.57
CA LYS A 115 4.31 6.45 6.59
C LYS A 115 4.01 7.87 6.09
N ASP A 116 4.86 8.42 5.23
CA ASP A 116 4.66 9.77 4.65
C ASP A 116 4.12 9.74 3.22
N LYS A 117 3.72 8.58 2.71
CA LYS A 117 3.25 8.38 1.33
C LYS A 117 1.80 7.92 1.25
N VAL A 118 1.38 7.09 2.18
CA VAL A 118 0.04 6.51 2.26
C VAL A 118 -0.42 6.69 3.69
N ASP A 119 -1.57 7.33 3.87
CA ASP A 119 -2.18 7.47 5.19
C ASP A 119 -3.20 6.33 5.41
N ILE A 120 -3.86 5.88 4.34
CA ILE A 120 -4.92 4.89 4.38
C ILE A 120 -4.74 3.89 3.23
N VAL A 121 -4.91 2.60 3.50
CA VAL A 121 -5.06 1.55 2.49
C VAL A 121 -6.46 0.99 2.54
N ILE A 122 -7.17 1.08 1.43
CA ILE A 122 -8.49 0.51 1.26
C ILE A 122 -8.36 -0.76 0.45
N TYR A 123 -8.77 -1.89 1.02
CA TYR A 123 -8.57 -3.18 0.39
C TYR A 123 -9.84 -4.04 0.28
N TRP A 124 -9.84 -4.98 -0.67
CA TRP A 124 -10.94 -5.95 -0.83
C TRP A 124 -10.66 -7.31 -0.19
N LYS A 125 -9.47 -7.88 -0.42
CA LYS A 125 -9.05 -9.18 0.14
C LYS A 125 -7.88 -9.03 1.10
N LYS A 126 -8.02 -9.65 2.27
CA LYS A 126 -6.93 -9.78 3.24
C LYS A 126 -6.20 -11.11 3.05
N SER A 127 -4.93 -11.06 2.68
CA SER A 127 -4.06 -12.24 2.73
C SER A 127 -3.56 -12.50 4.16
N HIS A 128 -3.30 -13.77 4.48
CA HIS A 128 -2.71 -14.17 5.77
C HIS A 128 -1.26 -13.67 5.89
N GLY A 129 -0.81 -13.41 7.12
CA GLY A 129 0.58 -13.03 7.40
C GLY A 129 0.91 -11.54 7.22
N PHE A 130 -0.11 -10.68 7.11
CA PHE A 130 0.06 -9.24 6.95
C PHE A 130 0.41 -8.55 8.28
N LYS A 131 1.60 -7.92 8.37
CA LYS A 131 1.94 -6.96 9.41
C LYS A 131 2.80 -5.85 8.81
N ILE A 132 2.26 -4.64 8.80
CA ILE A 132 2.99 -3.42 8.47
C ILE A 132 3.15 -2.63 9.76
N ASP A 133 4.36 -2.14 9.99
CA ASP A 133 4.72 -1.31 11.14
C ASP A 133 4.94 0.15 10.69
N ASP A 134 3.95 0.65 9.97
CA ASP A 134 3.78 2.05 9.61
C ASP A 134 2.40 2.46 10.13
N ASP A 135 2.30 3.69 10.63
CA ASP A 135 1.08 4.29 11.19
C ASP A 135 0.03 4.56 10.08
N ILE A 136 -0.37 3.50 9.40
CA ILE A 136 -1.25 3.46 8.23
C ILE A 136 -2.56 2.81 8.64
N GLU A 137 -3.66 3.46 8.31
CA GLU A 137 -4.99 2.90 8.54
C GLU A 137 -5.33 1.87 7.45
N PHE A 138 -5.86 0.72 7.85
CA PHE A 138 -6.30 -0.33 6.92
C PHE A 138 -7.81 -0.47 6.97
N ILE A 139 -8.48 -0.24 5.83
CA ILE A 139 -9.92 -0.31 5.70
C ILE A 139 -10.30 -1.48 4.78
N ASP A 140 -11.08 -2.41 5.33
CA ASP A 140 -11.72 -3.48 4.57
C ASP A 140 -12.98 -2.93 3.87
N LEU A 141 -12.89 -2.68 2.56
CA LEU A 141 -13.97 -2.04 1.80
C LEU A 141 -15.23 -2.91 1.78
N GLY A 142 -15.07 -4.22 1.57
CA GLY A 142 -16.19 -5.15 1.51
C GLY A 142 -16.97 -5.18 2.83
N LYS A 143 -16.26 -5.29 3.95
CA LYS A 143 -16.87 -5.24 5.28
C LYS A 143 -17.56 -3.89 5.53
N LEU A 144 -16.91 -2.78 5.19
CA LEU A 144 -17.44 -1.44 5.45
C LEU A 144 -18.72 -1.15 4.64
N LEU A 145 -18.80 -1.62 3.38
CA LEU A 145 -20.00 -1.49 2.55
C LEU A 145 -21.19 -2.28 3.12
N ILE A 146 -20.95 -3.47 3.66
CA ILE A 146 -21.98 -4.28 4.32
C ILE A 146 -22.47 -3.57 5.59
N GLU A 147 -21.56 -3.09 6.44
CA GLU A 147 -21.90 -2.40 7.68
C GLU A 147 -22.76 -1.15 7.44
N LYS A 148 -22.56 -0.47 6.31
CA LYS A 148 -23.32 0.71 5.91
C LYS A 148 -24.58 0.41 5.08
N ASN A 149 -24.91 -0.87 4.83
CA ASN A 149 -26.00 -1.30 3.95
C ASN A 149 -25.93 -0.69 2.53
N LEU A 150 -24.72 -0.41 2.04
CA LEU A 150 -24.49 0.11 0.69
C LEU A 150 -24.41 -1.00 -0.36
N CYS A 151 -24.22 -2.25 0.08
CA CYS A 151 -24.35 -3.40 -0.78
C CYS A 151 -24.88 -4.61 -0.01
N GLU A 152 -25.94 -5.24 -0.52
CA GLU A 152 -26.74 -6.17 0.28
C GLU A 152 -26.08 -7.52 0.56
N ARG A 153 -25.10 -7.99 -0.24
CA ARG A 153 -24.41 -9.29 -0.01
C ARG A 153 -23.04 -9.38 -0.68
N TYR A 154 -22.00 -9.65 0.12
CA TYR A 154 -20.70 -10.14 -0.34
C TYR A 154 -20.13 -11.25 0.54
N THR A 155 -19.55 -12.26 -0.12
CA THR A 155 -18.71 -13.29 0.50
C THR A 155 -17.25 -12.99 0.11
N PRO A 156 -16.34 -12.74 1.08
CA PRO A 156 -14.91 -12.61 0.83
C PRO A 156 -14.28 -13.86 0.18
#